data_AF-X1EEQ6-F1
#
_entry.id   AF-X1EEQ6-F1
#
_cell.length_a   1.000
_cell.length_b   1.000
_cell.length_c   1.000
_cell.angle_alpha   90.00
_cell.angle_beta   90.00
_cell.angle_gamma   90.00
#
_symmetry.space_group_name_H-M   'P 1'
#
loop_
_entity.id
_entity.type
_entity.pdbx_description
1 polymer ?
#
loop_
_entity_poly.entity_id
_entity_poly.type
_entity_poly.pdbx_seq_one_letter_code
_entity_poly.pdbx_strand_id
1 'polypeptide(L)'
;MPKPGGPENLELLAKKIKDSLTPPFALENLSLDVQASIGAVSFSDHGKDVDTLMQRADIAMYVAKQDNLGFVVYSRELDDHSPHRLTLMSELREAIKCDELQLHYQPKVLSASDKLDS
;
A
#
# COMPACT_ATOMS: atom_id res chain seq x y z
N MET A 1 -13.65 -18.58 19.11
CA MET A 1 -13.19 -18.24 17.75
C MET A 1 -12.24 -17.06 17.85
N PRO A 2 -11.05 -17.09 17.23
CA PRO A 2 -10.11 -15.98 17.27
C PRO A 2 -10.68 -14.77 16.51
N LYS A 3 -10.55 -13.55 17.06
CA LYS A 3 -11.08 -12.31 16.47
C LYS A 3 -10.44 -12.05 15.08
N PRO A 4 -11.20 -11.60 14.06
CA PRO A 4 -10.72 -11.46 12.68
C PRO A 4 -9.62 -10.40 12.42
N GLY A 5 -8.86 -9.98 13.43
CA GLY A 5 -7.80 -8.96 13.30
C GLY A 5 -6.48 -9.27 14.01
N GLY A 6 -6.29 -10.49 14.56
CA GLY A 6 -4.99 -10.89 15.11
C GLY A 6 -4.01 -11.34 14.02
N PRO A 7 -2.68 -11.14 14.19
CA PRO A 7 -1.68 -11.55 13.19
C PRO A 7 -1.73 -13.04 12.86
N GLU A 8 -1.98 -13.91 13.85
CA GLU A 8 -2.18 -15.36 13.67
C GLU A 8 -3.34 -15.69 12.72
N ASN A 9 -4.38 -14.86 12.68
CA ASN A 9 -5.51 -15.05 11.76
C ASN A 9 -5.17 -14.61 10.33
N LEU A 10 -4.30 -13.61 10.16
CA LEU A 10 -3.89 -13.16 8.83
C LEU A 10 -3.02 -14.21 8.13
N GLU A 11 -2.09 -14.84 8.85
CA GLU A 11 -1.27 -15.93 8.34
C GLU A 11 -2.12 -17.15 7.95
N LEU A 12 -3.07 -17.54 8.80
CA LEU A 12 -4.00 -18.64 8.50
C LEU A 12 -4.86 -18.35 7.26
N LEU A 13 -5.33 -17.12 7.09
CA LEU A 13 -6.11 -16.72 5.93
C LEU A 13 -5.26 -16.70 4.66
N ALA A 14 -4.07 -16.12 4.73
CA ALA A 14 -3.13 -16.08 3.62
C ALA A 14 -2.73 -17.49 3.17
N LYS A 15 -2.51 -18.40 4.13
CA LYS A 15 -2.26 -19.82 3.84
C LYS A 15 -3.45 -20.45 3.10
N LYS A 16 -4.69 -20.25 3.57
CA LYS A 16 -5.88 -20.77 2.88
C LYS A 16 -6.02 -20.25 1.45
N ILE A 17 -5.72 -18.97 1.22
CA ILE A 17 -5.74 -18.37 -0.11
C ILE A 17 -4.67 -19.02 -0.98
N LYS A 18 -3.43 -19.14 -0.51
CA LYS A 18 -2.35 -19.83 -1.24
C LYS A 18 -2.68 -21.28 -1.55
N ASP A 19 -3.18 -22.03 -0.58
CA ASP A 19 -3.54 -23.44 -0.73
C ASP A 19 -4.63 -23.63 -1.82
N SER A 20 -5.52 -22.65 -1.99
CA SER A 20 -6.52 -22.67 -3.06
C SER A 20 -5.95 -22.42 -4.47
N LEU A 21 -4.76 -21.84 -4.56
CA LEU A 21 -4.05 -21.53 -5.80
C LEU A 21 -2.96 -22.56 -6.15
N THR A 22 -2.63 -23.47 -5.22
CA THR A 22 -1.67 -24.57 -5.42
C THR A 22 -2.04 -25.54 -6.56
N PRO A 23 -3.32 -25.90 -6.79
CA PRO A 23 -3.66 -26.74 -7.93
C PRO A 23 -3.35 -26.02 -9.25
N PRO A 24 -2.69 -26.67 -10.21
CA PRO A 24 -2.37 -26.05 -11.48
C PRO A 24 -3.65 -25.66 -12.24
N PHE A 25 -3.60 -24.48 -12.86
CA PHE A 25 -4.69 -24.00 -13.69
C PHE A 25 -4.60 -24.65 -15.07
N ALA A 26 -5.64 -25.39 -15.44
CA ALA A 26 -5.78 -25.92 -16.78
C ALA A 26 -6.22 -24.80 -17.73
N LEU A 27 -5.32 -24.35 -18.60
CA LEU A 27 -5.59 -23.40 -19.66
C LEU A 27 -5.38 -24.10 -21.00
N GLU A 28 -6.47 -24.54 -21.63
CA GLU A 28 -6.44 -25.35 -22.85
C GLU A 28 -5.57 -26.62 -22.69
N ASN A 29 -4.43 -26.66 -23.39
CA ASN A 29 -3.45 -27.76 -23.35
C ASN A 29 -2.26 -27.46 -22.42
N LEU A 30 -2.31 -26.38 -21.64
CA LEU A 30 -1.26 -25.94 -20.74
C LEU A 30 -1.68 -26.12 -19.28
N SER A 31 -0.72 -26.54 -18.46
CA SER A 31 -0.84 -26.59 -17.01
C SER A 31 0.00 -25.44 -16.44
N LEU A 32 -0.65 -24.42 -15.88
CA LEU A 32 0.00 -23.23 -15.33
C LEU A 32 0.09 -23.34 -13.81
N ASP A 33 1.31 -23.22 -13.29
CA ASP A 33 1.55 -23.06 -11.86
C ASP A 33 1.48 -21.57 -11.51
N VAL A 34 0.64 -21.21 -10.53
CA VAL A 34 0.38 -19.82 -10.16
C VAL A 34 0.81 -19.59 -8.72
N GLN A 35 1.72 -18.63 -8.55
CA GLN A 35 2.17 -18.18 -7.23
C GLN A 35 1.47 -16.88 -6.86
N ALA A 36 1.07 -16.76 -5.60
CA ALA A 36 0.45 -15.56 -5.06
C ALA A 36 1.35 -14.86 -4.03
N SER A 37 1.41 -13.54 -4.15
CA SER A 37 2.02 -12.63 -3.19
C SER A 37 0.93 -11.81 -2.54
N ILE A 38 0.82 -11.88 -1.22
CA ILE A 38 -0.27 -11.31 -0.44
C ILE A 38 0.31 -10.28 0.53
N GLY A 39 -0.21 -9.06 0.50
CA GLY A 39 0.04 -8.03 1.50
C GLY A 39 -1.15 -7.91 2.47
N ALA A 40 -0.88 -7.75 3.77
CA ALA A 40 -1.93 -7.61 4.77
C ALA A 40 -1.72 -6.41 5.70
N VAL A 41 -2.84 -5.80 6.11
CA VAL A 41 -2.89 -4.68 7.05
C VAL A 41 -3.96 -4.91 8.11
N SER A 42 -3.77 -4.32 9.29
CA SER A 42 -4.77 -4.28 10.36
C SER A 42 -5.23 -2.85 10.59
N PHE A 43 -6.54 -2.63 10.68
CA PHE A 43 -7.13 -1.33 10.96
C PHE A 43 -6.72 -0.77 12.34
N SER A 44 -6.42 -1.61 13.34
CA SER A 44 -5.99 -1.10 14.65
C SER A 44 -4.62 -0.45 14.61
N ASP A 45 -3.71 -1.01 13.80
CA ASP A 45 -2.27 -0.75 13.93
C ASP A 45 -1.71 0.01 12.72
N HIS A 46 -2.32 -0.13 11.54
CA HIS A 46 -1.75 0.30 10.27
C HIS A 46 -2.53 1.42 9.58
N GLY A 47 -3.43 2.12 10.26
CA GLY A 47 -4.13 3.28 9.69
C GLY A 47 -5.56 3.42 10.22
N LYS A 48 -6.15 4.62 10.08
CA LYS A 48 -7.52 4.89 10.53
C LYS A 48 -8.48 5.20 9.39
N ASP A 49 -7.97 5.25 8.17
CA ASP A 49 -8.67 5.57 6.93
C ASP A 49 -8.34 4.51 5.86
N VAL A 50 -9.27 4.36 4.93
CA VAL A 50 -9.21 3.31 3.90
C VAL A 50 -8.05 3.53 2.95
N ASP A 51 -7.80 4.77 2.53
CA ASP A 51 -6.77 5.10 1.55
C ASP A 51 -5.37 4.73 2.08
N THR A 52 -5.08 5.08 3.34
CA THR A 52 -3.82 4.71 4.00
C THR A 52 -3.66 3.20 4.14
N LEU A 53 -4.74 2.47 4.47
CA LEU A 53 -4.68 1.02 4.62
C LEU A 53 -4.46 0.32 3.28
N MET A 54 -5.12 0.79 2.21
CA MET A 54 -4.92 0.28 0.85
C MET A 54 -3.49 0.51 0.38
N GLN A 55 -2.96 1.73 0.55
CA GLN A 55 -1.58 2.04 0.22
C GLN A 55 -0.60 1.12 0.95
N ARG A 56 -0.81 0.89 2.25
CA ARG A 56 0.07 0.02 3.06
C ARG A 56 -0.05 -1.46 2.70
N ALA A 57 -1.24 -1.92 2.31
CA ALA A 57 -1.45 -3.27 1.81
C ALA A 57 -0.69 -3.50 0.49
N ASP A 58 -0.70 -2.51 -0.40
CA ASP A 58 0.04 -2.55 -1.67
C ASP A 58 1.55 -2.59 -1.44
N ILE A 59 2.07 -1.82 -0.48
CA ILE A 59 3.48 -1.87 -0.07
C ILE A 59 3.85 -3.28 0.40
N ALA A 60 3.05 -3.84 1.32
CA ALA A 60 3.31 -5.19 1.84
C ALA A 60 3.23 -6.26 0.74
N MET A 61 2.25 -6.15 -0.17
CA MET A 61 2.11 -7.07 -1.31
C MET A 61 3.32 -6.97 -2.24
N TYR A 62 3.78 -5.75 -2.51
CA TYR A 62 4.95 -5.53 -3.35
C TYR A 62 6.20 -6.18 -2.76
N VAL A 63 6.46 -5.98 -1.46
CA VAL A 63 7.57 -6.66 -0.76
C VAL A 63 7.41 -8.18 -0.81
N ALA A 64 6.21 -8.70 -0.55
CA ALA A 64 5.93 -10.12 -0.66
C ALA A 64 6.21 -10.70 -2.07
N LYS A 65 6.06 -9.87 -3.11
CA LYS A 65 6.33 -10.22 -4.51
C LYS A 65 7.80 -10.07 -4.88
N GLN A 66 8.44 -8.98 -4.48
CA GLN A 66 9.83 -8.68 -4.78
C GLN A 66 10.78 -9.71 -4.13
N ASP A 67 10.51 -10.05 -2.87
CA ASP A 67 11.35 -10.95 -2.08
C ASP A 67 10.88 -12.42 -2.14
N ASN A 68 9.84 -12.71 -2.95
CA ASN A 68 9.24 -14.02 -3.11
C ASN A 68 8.83 -14.71 -1.79
N LEU A 69 8.37 -13.91 -0.82
CA LEU A 69 7.91 -14.38 0.50
C LEU A 69 6.46 -14.87 0.44
N GLY A 70 5.71 -14.43 -0.57
CA GLY A 70 4.32 -14.78 -0.84
C GLY A 70 3.29 -14.26 0.17
N PHE A 71 3.68 -13.93 1.41
CA PHE A 71 2.83 -13.26 2.39
C PHE A 71 3.65 -12.33 3.28
N VAL A 72 3.22 -11.08 3.41
CA VAL A 72 3.85 -10.08 4.29
C VAL A 72 2.75 -9.26 4.97
N VAL A 73 2.90 -9.06 6.28
CA VAL A 73 2.11 -8.08 7.04
C VAL A 73 2.87 -6.76 7.01
N TYR A 74 2.17 -5.67 6.73
CA TYR A 74 2.77 -4.35 6.74
C TYR A 74 3.44 -4.05 8.09
N SER A 75 4.62 -3.44 8.02
CA SER A 75 5.28 -2.78 9.13
C SER A 75 5.91 -1.48 8.61
N ARG A 76 6.19 -0.51 9.50
CA ARG A 76 6.71 0.81 9.08
C ARG A 76 8.06 0.71 8.39
N GLU A 77 8.85 -0.32 8.68
CA GLU A 77 10.13 -0.58 8.02
C GLU A 77 9.97 -0.85 6.52
N LEU A 78 8.78 -1.24 6.07
CA LEU A 78 8.50 -1.50 4.65
C LEU A 78 8.22 -0.23 3.84
N ASP A 79 8.01 0.93 4.48
CA ASP A 79 7.72 2.18 3.77
C ASP A 79 8.85 2.58 2.80
N ASP A 80 10.09 2.16 3.08
CA ASP A 80 11.24 2.37 2.18
C ASP A 80 11.16 1.57 0.87
N HIS A 81 10.39 0.49 0.86
CA HIS A 81 10.14 -0.36 -0.30
C HIS A 81 8.91 0.08 -1.09
N SER A 82 8.33 1.25 -0.78
CA SER A 82 7.07 1.68 -1.37
C SER A 82 7.17 1.91 -2.89
N PRO A 83 6.41 1.16 -3.72
CA PRO A 83 6.35 1.41 -5.16
C PRO A 83 5.76 2.79 -5.45
N HIS A 84 4.91 3.34 -4.58
CA HIS A 84 4.40 4.70 -4.73
C HIS A 84 5.53 5.74 -4.74
N ARG A 85 6.60 5.55 -3.96
CA ARG A 85 7.76 6.45 -4.00
C ARG A 85 8.47 6.37 -5.35
N LEU A 86 8.64 5.18 -5.91
CA LEU A 86 9.27 4.96 -7.22
C LEU A 86 8.40 5.46 -8.39
N THR A 87 7.09 5.23 -8.30
CA THR A 87 6.09 5.74 -9.25
C THR A 87 6.05 7.26 -9.20
N LEU A 88 5.92 7.88 -8.02
CA LEU A 88 5.93 9.33 -7.85
C LEU A 88 7.26 9.95 -8.33
N MET A 89 8.40 9.29 -8.09
CA MET A 89 9.69 9.73 -8.64
C MET A 89 9.74 9.67 -10.17
N SER A 90 9.07 8.68 -10.77
CA SER A 90 8.98 8.53 -12.23
C SER A 90 8.03 9.56 -12.84
N GLU A 91 6.84 9.72 -12.26
CA GLU A 91 5.83 10.72 -12.62
C GLU A 91 6.40 12.14 -12.49
N LEU A 92 7.10 12.46 -11.39
CA LEU A 92 7.74 13.77 -11.21
C LEU A 92 8.82 14.02 -12.27
N ARG A 93 9.61 13.00 -12.62
CA ARG A 93 10.65 13.10 -13.65
C ARG A 93 10.03 13.33 -15.04
N GLU A 94 8.90 12.71 -15.31
CA GLU A 94 8.13 12.89 -16.54
C GLU A 94 7.50 14.29 -16.59
N ALA A 95 6.85 14.72 -15.51
CA ALA A 95 6.26 16.05 -15.39
C ALA A 95 7.30 17.17 -15.57
N ILE A 96 8.53 17.00 -15.07
CA ILE A 96 9.63 17.94 -15.33
C ILE A 96 10.02 17.98 -16.82
N LYS A 97 10.07 16.82 -17.49
CA LYS A 97 10.42 16.77 -18.93
C LYS A 97 9.34 17.35 -19.82
N CYS A 98 8.08 17.17 -19.42
CA CYS A 98 6.90 17.60 -20.17
C CYS A 98 6.39 18.99 -19.76
N ASP A 99 7.11 19.69 -18.87
CA ASP A 99 6.78 21.03 -18.37
C ASP A 99 5.38 21.12 -17.71
N GLU A 100 5.00 20.06 -17.00
CA GLU A 100 3.67 19.89 -16.37
C GLU A 100 3.60 20.42 -14.92
N LEU A 101 4.69 21.00 -14.41
CA LEU A 101 4.72 21.57 -13.06
C LEU A 101 4.15 22.99 -13.03
N GLN A 102 3.19 23.24 -12.13
CA GLN A 102 2.58 24.56 -11.96
C GLN A 102 2.89 25.17 -10.59
N LEU A 103 3.20 26.47 -10.59
CA LEU A 103 3.50 27.23 -9.40
C LEU A 103 2.22 27.85 -8.83
N HIS A 104 1.80 27.35 -7.66
CA HIS A 104 0.71 27.94 -6.90
C HIS A 104 1.27 28.85 -5.80
N TYR A 105 0.84 30.12 -5.79
CA TYR A 105 1.14 31.06 -4.72
C TYR A 105 -0.04 31.14 -3.75
N GLN A 106 0.20 30.83 -2.48
CA GLN A 106 -0.80 31.04 -1.44
C GLN A 106 -0.42 32.27 -0.60
N PRO A 107 -1.24 33.33 -0.61
CA PRO A 107 -0.98 34.51 0.21
C PRO A 107 -1.08 34.14 1.69
N LYS A 108 -0.02 34.41 2.45
CA LYS A 108 -0.05 34.37 3.91
C LYS A 108 -0.55 35.71 4.42
N VAL A 109 -1.85 35.80 4.72
CA VAL A 109 -2.41 36.96 5.43
C VAL A 109 -2.16 36.80 6.93
N LEU A 110 -1.54 37.81 7.54
CA LEU A 110 -1.51 37.97 8.98
C LEU A 110 -2.84 38.57 9.40
N SER A 111 -3.69 37.80 10.08
CA SER A 111 -4.90 38.33 10.71
C SER A 111 -4.49 39.19 11.91
N ALA A 112 -4.52 40.52 11.75
CA ALA A 112 -4.54 41.44 12.87
C ALA A 112 -5.98 41.49 13.41
N SER A 113 -6.34 40.50 14.22
CA SER A 113 -7.50 40.59 15.09
C SER A 113 -7.01 40.63 16.53
N ASP A 114 -6.63 41.82 16.99
CA ASP A 114 -6.77 42.12 18.41
C ASP A 114 -7.05 43.61 18.62
N LYS A 115 -8.16 43.87 19.32
CA LYS A 115 -8.64 45.10 19.95
C LYS A 115 -8.91 46.34 19.10
N LEU A 116 -10.20 46.68 19.00
CA LEU A 116 -10.64 48.04 19.33
C LEU A 116 -11.86 47.97 20.25
N ASP A 117 -11.61 48.39 21.49
CA ASP A 117 -12.60 48.81 22.47
C ASP A 117 -13.48 49.94 21.89
N SER A 118 -14.78 49.91 22.16
CA SER A 118 -15.65 51.08 22.34
C SER A 118 -16.78 50.72 23.28
#